data_AF-A0A2U1YDJ0-F1
#
_entry.id   AF-A0A2U1YDJ0-F1
#
_cell.length_a   1.000
_cell.length_b   1.000
_cell.length_c   1.000
_cell.angle_alpha   90.00
_cell.angle_beta   90.00
_cell.angle_gamma   90.00
#
_symmetry.space_group_name_H-M   'P 1'
#
loop_
_entity.id
_entity.type
_entity.pdbx_description
1 polymer ?
#
loop_
_entity_poly.entity_id
_entity_poly.type
_entity_poly.pdbx_seq_one_letter_code
_entity_poly.pdbx_strand_id
1 'polypeptide(L)'
;MGRGRRRLWLLVGHGAVGLATAGAFLPILPTVPFLLVAGWAYARSNPELRERMRNDPRFGPAVREWQDRGAIPVKAKVMAVGGMSSSFAVLALSSPGYPVLAGTGAVMAAAAVYVVSRPPPMDR
;
A
#
# COMPACT_ATOMS: atom_id res chain seq x y z
N MET A 1 16.81 7.62 -20.91
CA MET A 1 16.41 8.60 -19.87
C MET A 1 17.60 9.49 -19.53
N GLY A 2 17.42 10.80 -19.38
CA GLY A 2 18.51 11.70 -18.96
C GLY A 2 19.07 11.30 -17.59
N ARG A 3 20.38 11.46 -17.37
CA ARG A 3 21.08 11.05 -16.14
C ARG A 3 20.42 11.59 -14.86
N GLY A 4 19.84 12.80 -14.90
CA GLY A 4 19.11 13.41 -13.79
C GLY A 4 17.81 12.68 -13.41
N ARG A 5 16.97 12.33 -14.39
CA ARG A 5 15.73 11.55 -14.15
C ARG A 5 16.02 10.20 -13.53
N ARG A 6 17.08 9.53 -13.96
CA ARG A 6 17.48 8.23 -13.40
C ARG A 6 17.84 8.34 -11.91
N ARG A 7 18.55 9.38 -11.48
CA ARG A 7 18.90 9.62 -10.07
C ARG A 7 17.67 9.92 -9.21
N LEU A 8 16.74 10.73 -9.71
CA LEU A 8 15.49 11.03 -9.00
C LEU A 8 14.69 9.76 -8.69
N TRP A 9 14.50 8.90 -9.71
CA TRP A 9 13.81 7.63 -9.53
C TRP A 9 14.52 6.67 -8.56
N LEU A 10 15.86 6.70 -8.50
CA LEU A 10 16.62 5.92 -7.52
C LEU A 10 16.41 6.41 -6.09
N LEU A 11 16.38 7.73 -5.88
CA LEU A 11 16.11 8.33 -4.57
C LEU A 11 14.69 7.98 -4.08
N VAL A 12 13.70 8.11 -4.97
CA VAL A 12 12.32 7.71 -4.67
C VAL A 12 12.24 6.22 -4.32
N GLY A 13 12.92 5.37 -5.11
CA GLY A 13 12.95 3.93 -4.84
C GLY A 13 13.56 3.60 -3.48
N HIS A 14 14.73 4.17 -3.15
CA HIS A 14 15.38 3.93 -1.87
C HIS A 14 14.59 4.50 -0.69
N GLY A 15 14.02 5.70 -0.83
CA GLY A 15 13.16 6.28 0.20
C GLY A 15 11.93 5.41 0.49
N ALA A 16 11.30 4.88 -0.56
CA ALA A 16 10.16 3.99 -0.42
C ALA A 16 10.53 2.64 0.21
N VAL A 17 11.68 2.05 -0.13
CA VAL A 17 12.20 0.85 0.56
C VAL A 17 12.49 1.14 2.03
N GLY A 18 13.06 2.31 2.34
CA GLY A 18 13.29 2.75 3.72
C GLY A 18 11.99 2.82 4.52
N LEU A 19 10.94 3.45 3.97
CA LEU A 19 9.62 3.48 4.61
C LEU A 19 8.99 2.09 4.74
N ALA A 20 9.10 1.25 3.71
CA ALA A 20 8.60 -0.13 3.78
C ALA A 20 9.30 -0.93 4.88
N THR A 21 10.61 -0.73 5.05
CA THR A 21 11.39 -1.38 6.10
C THR A 21 10.96 -0.87 7.47
N ALA A 22 10.82 0.44 7.64
CA ALA A 22 10.31 1.03 8.88
C ALA A 22 8.90 0.51 9.22
N GLY A 23 8.02 0.38 8.23
CA GLY A 23 6.68 -0.19 8.42
C GLY A 23 6.66 -1.70 8.69
N ALA A 24 7.73 -2.42 8.39
CA ALA A 24 7.83 -3.82 8.81
C ALA A 24 8.03 -3.93 10.33
N PHE A 25 8.62 -2.91 10.96
CA PHE A 25 8.79 -2.80 12.40
C PHE A 25 7.64 -2.02 13.07
N LEU A 26 7.01 -1.07 12.37
CA LEU A 26 5.84 -0.33 12.83
C LEU A 26 4.53 -0.99 12.35
N PRO A 27 3.73 -1.63 13.23
CA PRO A 27 2.54 -2.40 12.84
C PRO A 27 1.42 -1.57 12.20
N ILE A 28 1.51 -0.24 12.20
CA ILE A 28 0.51 0.67 11.64
C ILE A 28 0.79 0.99 10.16
N LEU A 29 2.05 0.95 9.72
CA LEU A 29 2.41 1.47 8.39
C LEU A 29 2.33 0.37 7.32
N PRO A 30 1.47 0.49 6.31
CA PRO A 30 1.34 -0.54 5.28
C PRO A 30 2.62 -0.59 4.42
N THR A 31 3.35 -1.69 4.45
CA THR A 31 4.64 -1.84 3.76
C THR A 31 4.48 -2.09 2.26
N VAL A 32 3.42 -2.81 1.86
CA VAL A 32 3.18 -3.21 0.47
C VAL A 32 3.06 -2.01 -0.49
N PRO A 33 2.27 -0.94 -0.21
CA PRO A 33 2.20 0.23 -1.08
C PRO A 33 3.57 0.88 -1.33
N PHE A 34 4.41 1.02 -0.29
CA PHE A 34 5.74 1.60 -0.45
C PHE A 34 6.65 0.70 -1.29
N LEU A 35 6.56 -0.62 -1.12
CA LEU A 35 7.29 -1.57 -1.96
C LEU A 35 6.83 -1.52 -3.42
N LEU A 36 5.55 -1.29 -3.68
CA LEU A 36 5.03 -1.12 -5.05
C LEU A 36 5.57 0.16 -5.69
N VAL A 37 5.59 1.27 -4.95
CA VAL A 37 6.20 2.53 -5.39
C VAL A 37 7.69 2.33 -5.66
N ALA A 38 8.41 1.64 -4.77
CA ALA A 38 9.81 1.29 -4.96
C ALA A 38 10.02 0.45 -6.22
N GLY A 39 9.22 -0.59 -6.42
CA GLY A 39 9.27 -1.46 -7.60
C GLY A 39 9.01 -0.71 -8.89
N TRP A 40 8.05 0.22 -8.90
CA TRP A 40 7.76 1.07 -10.05
C TRP A 40 8.88 2.08 -10.33
N ALA A 41 9.46 2.68 -9.28
CA ALA A 41 10.59 3.59 -9.41
C ALA A 41 11.86 2.86 -9.92
N TYR A 42 12.11 1.63 -9.45
CA TYR A 42 13.18 0.77 -9.94
C TYR A 42 12.91 0.29 -11.37
N ALA A 43 11.66 -0.02 -11.74
CA ALA A 43 11.32 -0.36 -13.13
C ALA A 43 11.73 0.73 -14.12
N ARG A 44 11.67 2.00 -13.72
CA ARG A 44 12.06 3.16 -14.53
C ARG A 44 13.55 3.47 -14.51
N SER A 45 14.28 3.09 -13.46
CA SER A 45 15.67 3.53 -13.25
C SER A 45 16.71 2.42 -13.27
N ASN A 46 16.40 1.25 -12.75
CA ASN A 46 17.27 0.10 -12.64
C ASN A 46 16.47 -1.22 -12.60
N PRO A 47 16.35 -1.94 -13.73
CA PRO A 47 15.60 -3.19 -13.80
C PRO A 47 16.19 -4.33 -12.95
N GLU A 48 17.50 -4.36 -12.71
CA GLU A 48 18.13 -5.37 -11.85
C GLU A 48 17.70 -5.23 -10.38
N LEU A 49 17.61 -3.98 -9.88
CA LEU A 49 17.11 -3.72 -8.52
C LEU A 49 15.63 -4.07 -8.37
N ARG A 50 14.83 -3.85 -9.41
CA ARG A 50 13.44 -4.30 -9.43
C ARG A 50 13.35 -5.82 -9.29
N GLU A 51 14.18 -6.54 -10.05
CA GLU A 51 14.21 -8.01 -10.03
C GLU A 51 14.66 -8.53 -8.67
N ARG A 52 15.70 -7.91 -8.08
CA ARG A 52 16.20 -8.24 -6.74
C ARG A 52 15.14 -8.02 -5.66
N MET A 53 14.40 -6.92 -5.73
CA MET A 53 13.29 -6.64 -4.81
C MET A 53 12.14 -7.64 -4.99
N ARG A 54 11.80 -7.99 -6.24
CA ARG A 54 10.76 -8.98 -6.53
C ARG A 54 11.14 -10.38 -6.04
N ASN A 55 12.44 -10.70 -6.02
CA ASN A 55 13.02 -11.95 -5.53
C ASN A 55 13.32 -11.99 -4.02
N ASP A 56 13.05 -10.91 -3.29
CA ASP A 56 13.22 -10.92 -1.83
C ASP A 56 12.23 -11.89 -1.17
N PRO A 57 12.67 -12.78 -0.27
CA PRO A 57 11.81 -13.79 0.34
C PRO A 57 10.76 -13.22 1.31
N ARG A 58 10.98 -12.02 1.88
CA ARG A 58 10.03 -11.38 2.81
C ARG A 58 8.99 -10.53 2.09
N PHE A 59 9.43 -9.78 1.07
CA PHE A 59 8.60 -8.79 0.39
C PHE A 59 8.11 -9.25 -0.99
N GLY A 60 8.90 -10.07 -1.67
CA GLY A 60 8.67 -10.54 -3.03
C GLY A 60 7.34 -11.26 -3.24
N PRO A 61 6.90 -12.18 -2.35
CA PRO A 61 5.61 -12.85 -2.50
C PRO A 61 4.44 -11.87 -2.54
N ALA A 62 4.34 -10.97 -1.55
CA ALA A 62 3.25 -9.98 -1.46
C ALA A 62 3.26 -8.99 -2.63
N VAL A 63 4.44 -8.57 -3.09
CA VAL A 63 4.58 -7.68 -4.25
C VAL A 63 4.11 -8.37 -5.53
N ARG A 64 4.49 -9.64 -5.75
CA ARG A 64 4.06 -10.42 -6.94
C ARG A 64 2.56 -10.65 -6.94
N GLU A 65 1.99 -11.08 -5.82
CA GLU A 65 0.55 -11.33 -5.71
C GLU A 65 -0.28 -10.10 -6.02
N TRP A 66 0.17 -8.93 -5.56
CA TRP A 66 -0.50 -7.68 -5.88
C TRP A 66 -0.31 -7.27 -7.35
N GLN A 67 0.89 -7.44 -7.93
CA GLN A 67 1.13 -7.08 -9.33
C GLN A 67 0.41 -8.01 -10.32
N ASP A 68 0.41 -9.31 -10.05
CA ASP A 68 -0.11 -10.32 -10.98
C ASP A 68 -1.63 -10.47 -10.87
N ARG A 69 -2.18 -10.35 -9.65
CA ARG A 69 -3.60 -10.65 -9.38
C ARG A 69 -4.34 -9.52 -8.69
N GLY A 70 -3.62 -8.49 -8.24
CA GLY A 70 -4.23 -7.44 -7.44
C GLY A 70 -4.71 -7.93 -6.07
N ALA A 71 -4.14 -9.03 -5.58
CA ALA A 71 -4.62 -9.69 -4.37
C ALA A 71 -4.33 -8.84 -3.12
N ILE A 72 -5.26 -8.86 -2.16
CA ILE A 72 -5.11 -8.19 -0.87
C ILE A 72 -5.24 -9.24 0.25
N PRO A 73 -4.21 -9.44 1.10
CA PRO A 73 -4.27 -10.40 2.19
C PRO A 73 -5.42 -10.10 3.15
N VAL A 74 -6.06 -11.15 3.66
CA VAL A 74 -7.24 -11.04 4.55
C VAL A 74 -6.92 -10.18 5.78
N LYS A 75 -5.72 -10.34 6.36
CA LYS A 75 -5.25 -9.50 7.47
C LYS A 75 -5.23 -8.02 7.10
N ALA A 76 -4.79 -7.67 5.89
CA ALA A 76 -4.79 -6.29 5.42
C ALA A 76 -6.21 -5.77 5.17
N LYS A 77 -7.14 -6.61 4.70
CA LYS A 77 -8.57 -6.23 4.60
C LYS A 77 -9.15 -5.88 5.96
N VAL A 78 -8.92 -6.72 6.97
CA VAL A 78 -9.40 -6.50 8.34
C VAL A 78 -8.79 -5.23 8.94
N MET A 79 -7.48 -5.02 8.79
CA MET A 79 -6.82 -3.81 9.27
C MET A 79 -7.31 -2.55 8.55
N ALA A 80 -7.53 -2.61 7.23
CA ALA A 80 -8.03 -1.48 6.45
C ALA A 80 -9.46 -1.11 6.88
N VAL A 81 -10.37 -2.09 6.92
CA VAL A 81 -11.76 -1.85 7.34
C VAL A 81 -11.82 -1.40 8.79
N GLY A 82 -11.07 -2.06 9.69
CA GLY A 82 -10.99 -1.67 11.09
C GLY A 82 -10.49 -0.24 11.28
N GLY A 83 -9.44 0.16 10.56
CA GLY A 83 -8.89 1.52 10.60
C GLY A 83 -9.81 2.58 10.00
N MET A 84 -10.54 2.25 8.92
CA MET A 84 -11.57 3.13 8.35
C MET A 84 -12.72 3.33 9.34
N SER A 85 -13.21 2.24 9.95
CA SER A 85 -14.27 2.27 10.96
C SER A 85 -13.85 3.06 12.20
N SER A 86 -12.64 2.85 12.73
CA SER A 86 -12.15 3.59 13.90
C SER A 86 -11.98 5.08 13.60
N SER A 87 -11.42 5.43 12.44
CA SER A 87 -11.26 6.84 12.03
C SER A 87 -12.62 7.53 11.85
N PHE A 88 -13.58 6.83 11.24
CA PHE A 88 -14.94 7.34 11.08
C PHE A 88 -15.65 7.51 12.43
N ALA A 89 -15.45 6.60 13.38
CA ALA A 89 -16.01 6.71 14.72
C ALA A 89 -15.46 7.94 15.46
N VAL A 90 -14.15 8.18 15.41
CA VAL A 90 -13.53 9.39 15.99
C VAL A 90 -14.09 10.65 15.35
N LEU A 91 -14.24 10.66 14.02
CA LEU A 91 -14.86 11.77 13.30
C LEU A 91 -16.30 12.01 13.74
N ALA A 92 -17.12 10.96 13.86
CA ALA A 92 -18.50 11.07 14.33
C ALA A 92 -18.60 11.64 15.75
N LEU A 93 -17.70 11.26 16.65
CA LEU A 93 -17.63 11.79 18.02
C LEU A 93 -17.18 13.26 18.06
N SER A 94 -16.47 13.73 17.04
CA SER A 94 -15.99 15.11 16.96
C SER A 94 -17.09 16.11 16.54
N SER A 95 -18.34 15.64 16.39
CA SER A 95 -19.52 16.42 16.00
C SER A 95 -19.37 17.33 14.77
N PRO A 96 -18.80 16.86 13.64
CA PRO A 96 -18.81 17.62 12.40
C PRO A 96 -20.22 17.66 11.80
N GLY A 97 -20.48 18.64 10.93
CA GLY A 97 -21.78 18.75 10.24
C GLY A 97 -22.13 17.49 9.43
N TYR A 98 -23.43 17.18 9.33
CA TYR A 98 -23.94 16.03 8.59
C TYR A 98 -23.38 15.84 7.16
N PRO A 99 -23.12 16.90 6.36
CA PRO A 99 -22.53 16.73 5.03
C PRO A 99 -21.11 16.15 5.07
N VAL A 100 -20.32 16.50 6.09
CA VAL A 100 -18.95 15.98 6.27
C VAL A 100 -19.01 14.50 6.61
N LEU A 101 -19.89 14.08 7.53
CA LEU A 101 -20.08 12.67 7.87
C LEU A 101 -20.56 11.86 6.67
N ALA A 102 -21.55 12.36 5.92
CA ALA A 102 -22.06 11.69 4.73
C ALA A 102 -20.97 11.55 3.66
N GLY A 103 -20.23 12.63 3.37
CA GLY A 103 -19.14 12.64 2.40
C GLY A 103 -18.01 11.68 2.77
N THR A 104 -17.50 11.78 4.01
CA THR A 104 -16.43 10.89 4.48
C THR A 104 -16.90 9.45 4.55
N GLY A 105 -18.12 9.20 5.03
CA GLY A 105 -18.70 7.85 5.10
C GLY A 105 -18.85 7.22 3.71
N ALA A 106 -19.30 7.98 2.72
CA ALA A 106 -19.42 7.49 1.34
C ALA A 106 -18.05 7.13 0.74
N VAL A 107 -17.03 7.97 0.94
CA VAL A 107 -15.66 7.70 0.47
C VAL A 107 -15.08 6.46 1.15
N MET A 108 -15.24 6.33 2.46
CA MET A 108 -14.77 5.17 3.22
C MET A 108 -15.50 3.89 2.80
N ALA A 109 -16.81 3.95 2.56
CA ALA A 109 -17.58 2.82 2.07
C ALA A 109 -17.12 2.38 0.68
N ALA A 110 -16.91 3.32 -0.24
CA ALA A 110 -16.37 3.01 -1.58
C ALA A 110 -14.98 2.36 -1.49
N ALA A 111 -14.10 2.88 -0.64
CA ALA A 111 -12.79 2.29 -0.41
C ALA A 111 -12.87 0.89 0.22
N ALA A 112 -13.76 0.67 1.19
CA ALA A 112 -13.99 -0.62 1.81
C ALA A 112 -14.52 -1.65 0.80
N VAL A 113 -15.51 -1.27 -0.03
CA VAL A 113 -16.03 -2.11 -1.12
C VAL A 113 -14.91 -2.50 -2.08
N TYR A 114 -14.08 -1.53 -2.48
CA TYR A 114 -12.91 -1.82 -3.32
C TYR A 114 -11.96 -2.81 -2.65
N VAL A 115 -11.55 -2.59 -1.40
CA VAL A 115 -10.60 -3.46 -0.68
C VAL A 115 -11.17 -4.87 -0.50
N VAL A 116 -12.45 -5.00 -0.16
CA VAL A 116 -13.12 -6.29 0.08
C VAL A 116 -13.29 -7.07 -1.23
N SER A 117 -13.61 -6.39 -2.34
CA SER A 117 -13.82 -7.01 -3.65
C SER A 117 -12.54 -7.59 -4.28
N ARG A 118 -11.35 -7.22 -3.79
CA ARG A 118 -10.08 -7.79 -4.31
C ARG A 118 -9.91 -9.25 -3.88
N PRO A 119 -9.38 -10.12 -4.74
CA PRO A 119 -9.18 -11.53 -4.40
C PRO A 119 -8.20 -11.70 -3.23
N PRO A 120 -8.40 -12.69 -2.34
CA PRO A 120 -7.38 -13.05 -1.35
C PRO A 120 -6.17 -13.71 -2.05
N PRO A 121 -4.97 -13.66 -1.42
CA PRO A 121 -3.84 -14.47 -1.85
C PRO A 121 -4.19 -15.95 -1.86
N MET A 122 -3.73 -16.68 -2.89
CA MET A 122 -3.74 -18.14 -2.85
C MET A 122 -2.59 -18.57 -1.94
N ASP A 123 -2.93 -19.25 -0.85
CA ASP A 123 -2.00 -19.87 0.06
C ASP A 123 -1.10 -20.90 -0.68
N ARG A 124 0.17 -20.94 -0.26
CA ARG A 124 1.08 -22.08 -0.40
C ARG A 124 1.32 -22.66 0.98
#